data_AF-A0A6V8KYM7-F1
#
_entry.id   AF-A0A6V8KYM7-F1
#
_cell.length_a   1.000
_cell.length_b   1.000
_cell.length_c   1.000
_cell.angle_alpha   90.00
_cell.angle_beta   90.00
_cell.angle_gamma   90.00
#
_symmetry.space_group_name_H-M   'P 1'
#
loop_
_entity.id
_entity.type
_entity.pdbx_description
1 polymer ?
#
loop_
_entity_poly.entity_id
_entity_poly.type
_entity_poly.pdbx_seq_one_letter_code
_entity_poly.pdbx_strand_id
1 'polypeptide(L)'
;MADVDWSRMGWQSWSEVTAVRARLAAGADPNTLGRGGGRPLHAAAEQGSAEVVTELARLVDDVDAEQDGRTALWVAVNANRPDNARALVAAGADPWRPMMAGWSPARLSLAGPVPDLFPAGAELSPPEAAAVGEARRLIDALRDLDDDGHSLACVSGVDANEAVRRLDASAVEGVDVEDMWDSDDDDSIRTLGVTDVPGGCVVSQPWAYGASMPLVGLLLSAGTVCYAMYANPKSGNQISSTVDGVITGWDLNPGGGWCAADAPADEVLRTYLYQDAVAYCCAYADVRPADARPFTGPPDRWVRLPARDWWSVTAP
;
A
#
# COMPACT_ATOMS: atom_id res chain seq x y z
N MET A 1 -15.54 10.03 -36.09
CA MET A 1 -16.54 10.26 -35.02
C MET A 1 -15.75 10.63 -33.78
N ALA A 2 -16.10 11.71 -33.10
CA ALA A 2 -15.50 11.97 -31.79
C ALA A 2 -15.85 10.79 -30.86
N ASP A 3 -14.90 10.33 -30.05
CA ASP A 3 -15.20 9.40 -28.97
C ASP A 3 -16.20 10.10 -28.04
N VAL A 4 -17.46 9.67 -28.11
CA VAL A 4 -18.56 10.14 -27.26
C VAL A 4 -18.48 9.50 -25.88
N ASP A 5 -17.57 8.54 -25.69
CA ASP A 5 -17.38 7.80 -24.46
C ASP A 5 -16.48 8.55 -23.43
N TRP A 6 -16.25 7.88 -22.31
CA TRP A 6 -15.42 8.39 -21.22
C TRP A 6 -13.91 8.27 -21.49
N SER A 7 -13.48 7.75 -22.65
CA SER A 7 -12.07 7.40 -22.93
C SER A 7 -11.09 8.58 -22.85
N ARG A 8 -11.59 9.81 -23.05
CA ARG A 8 -10.82 11.06 -22.95
C ARG A 8 -11.01 11.79 -21.62
N MET A 9 -11.60 11.17 -20.62
CA MET A 9 -11.63 11.71 -19.26
C MET A 9 -10.35 11.30 -18.56
N GLY A 10 -9.49 12.27 -18.29
CA GLY A 10 -8.36 12.06 -17.40
C GLY A 10 -8.84 11.96 -15.95
N TRP A 11 -7.95 11.51 -15.08
CA TRP A 11 -8.16 11.41 -13.64
C TRP A 11 -8.69 12.74 -13.03
N GLN A 12 -8.05 13.86 -13.36
CA GLN A 12 -8.47 15.20 -12.92
C GLN A 12 -9.79 15.68 -13.55
N SER A 13 -10.30 15.02 -14.60
CA SER A 13 -11.52 15.47 -15.27
C SER A 13 -12.78 15.11 -14.50
N TRP A 14 -12.71 14.16 -13.55
CA TRP A 14 -13.85 13.76 -12.73
C TRP A 14 -14.26 14.79 -11.67
N SER A 15 -13.38 15.73 -11.31
CA SER A 15 -13.74 16.85 -10.44
C SER A 15 -14.45 17.99 -11.18
N GLU A 16 -14.31 18.03 -12.51
CA GLU A 16 -14.86 19.09 -13.36
C GLU A 16 -16.29 18.74 -13.82
N VAL A 17 -17.29 19.22 -13.08
CA VAL A 17 -18.71 18.96 -13.40
C VAL A 17 -19.08 19.37 -14.83
N THR A 18 -18.50 20.46 -15.34
CA THR A 18 -18.72 20.91 -16.72
C THR A 18 -18.22 19.90 -17.75
N ALA A 19 -17.08 19.24 -17.48
CA ALA A 19 -16.54 18.22 -18.37
C ALA A 19 -17.46 16.98 -18.39
N VAL A 20 -17.94 16.55 -17.22
CA VAL A 20 -18.88 15.43 -17.08
C VAL A 20 -20.19 15.72 -17.81
N ARG A 21 -20.80 16.88 -17.55
CA ARG A 21 -22.03 17.32 -18.24
C ARG A 21 -21.85 17.38 -19.75
N ALA A 22 -20.71 17.88 -20.24
CA ALA A 22 -20.44 17.94 -21.67
C ALA A 22 -20.38 16.55 -22.32
N ARG A 23 -19.82 15.55 -21.62
CA ARG A 23 -19.81 14.16 -22.10
C ARG A 23 -21.20 13.53 -22.09
N LEU A 24 -21.95 13.71 -21.00
CA LEU A 24 -23.34 13.26 -20.92
C LEU A 24 -24.20 13.88 -22.03
N ALA A 25 -24.07 15.20 -22.27
CA ALA A 25 -24.78 15.90 -23.34
C ALA A 25 -24.38 15.44 -24.75
N ALA A 26 -23.15 14.95 -24.92
CA ALA A 26 -22.69 14.33 -26.16
C ALA A 26 -23.23 12.91 -26.37
N GLY A 27 -23.85 12.29 -25.35
CA GLY A 27 -24.40 10.94 -25.40
C GLY A 27 -23.54 9.88 -24.71
N ALA A 28 -22.60 10.26 -23.84
CA ALA A 28 -21.84 9.29 -23.05
C ALA A 28 -22.78 8.48 -22.13
N ASP A 29 -22.67 7.15 -22.18
CA ASP A 29 -23.48 6.28 -21.33
C ASP A 29 -22.89 6.19 -19.91
N PRO A 30 -23.62 6.63 -18.86
CA PRO A 30 -23.14 6.62 -17.47
C PRO A 30 -22.88 5.21 -16.91
N ASN A 31 -23.37 4.15 -17.57
CA ASN A 31 -23.20 2.75 -17.14
C ASN A 31 -22.01 2.04 -17.81
N THR A 32 -21.41 2.63 -18.86
CA THR A 32 -20.35 1.96 -19.64
C THR A 32 -19.04 1.80 -18.90
N LEU A 33 -18.30 0.74 -19.22
CA LEU A 33 -16.89 0.59 -18.86
C LEU A 33 -16.07 1.38 -19.90
N GLY A 34 -15.40 2.45 -19.48
CA GLY A 34 -14.51 3.21 -20.38
C GLY A 34 -13.30 2.38 -20.85
N ARG A 35 -12.42 2.95 -21.69
CA ARG A 35 -11.20 2.28 -22.21
C ARG A 35 -10.17 1.81 -21.15
N GLY A 36 -10.44 2.01 -19.87
CA GLY A 36 -9.66 1.47 -18.74
C GLY A 36 -10.45 0.51 -17.84
N GLY A 37 -11.61 0.00 -18.30
CA GLY A 37 -12.44 -0.94 -17.53
C GLY A 37 -13.23 -0.31 -16.37
N GLY A 38 -13.06 0.99 -16.10
CA GLY A 38 -13.73 1.69 -15.02
C GLY A 38 -15.16 2.15 -15.35
N ARG A 39 -16.10 1.99 -14.41
CA ARG A 39 -17.43 2.62 -14.47
C ARG A 39 -17.33 4.11 -14.07
N PRO A 40 -18.04 5.04 -14.75
CA PRO A 40 -18.01 6.47 -14.45
C PRO A 40 -18.27 6.82 -12.99
N LEU A 41 -19.26 6.16 -12.38
CA LEU A 41 -19.61 6.42 -10.98
C LEU A 41 -18.49 6.03 -10.02
N HIS A 42 -17.75 4.94 -10.30
CA HIS A 42 -16.59 4.52 -9.48
C HIS A 42 -15.43 5.51 -9.60
N ALA A 43 -15.12 5.96 -10.81
CA ALA A 43 -14.08 6.98 -11.02
C ALA A 43 -14.45 8.33 -10.36
N ALA A 44 -15.72 8.73 -10.45
CA ALA A 44 -16.23 9.90 -9.74
C ALA A 44 -16.21 9.73 -8.22
N ALA A 45 -16.51 8.53 -7.71
CA ALA A 45 -16.45 8.24 -6.28
C ALA A 45 -15.04 8.39 -5.72
N GLU A 46 -14.02 7.94 -6.46
CA GLU A 46 -12.61 8.05 -6.09
C GLU A 46 -12.08 9.48 -6.21
N GLN A 47 -12.27 10.13 -7.36
CA GLN A 47 -11.53 11.34 -7.73
C GLN A 47 -12.41 12.57 -7.97
N GLY A 48 -13.71 12.36 -8.15
CA GLY A 48 -14.66 13.42 -8.45
C GLY A 48 -15.14 14.21 -7.23
N SER A 49 -16.01 15.19 -7.51
CA SER A 49 -16.73 15.95 -6.48
C SER A 49 -18.07 15.30 -6.14
N ALA A 50 -18.62 15.60 -4.96
CA ALA A 50 -19.93 15.10 -4.56
C ALA A 50 -21.05 15.55 -5.52
N GLU A 51 -20.88 16.71 -6.18
CA GLU A 51 -21.80 17.16 -7.25
C GLU A 51 -21.76 16.19 -8.44
N VAL A 52 -20.58 15.85 -8.95
CA VAL A 52 -20.43 14.90 -10.06
C VAL A 52 -20.99 13.52 -9.71
N VAL A 53 -20.70 13.03 -8.50
CA VAL A 53 -21.25 11.77 -7.98
C VAL A 53 -22.77 11.82 -7.97
N THR A 54 -23.36 12.90 -7.48
CA THR A 54 -24.82 13.09 -7.46
C THR A 54 -25.42 13.10 -8.86
N GLU A 55 -24.75 13.72 -9.83
CA GLU A 55 -25.23 13.73 -11.22
C GLU A 55 -25.21 12.34 -11.86
N LEU A 56 -24.08 11.64 -11.75
CA LEU A 56 -23.94 10.31 -12.33
C LEU A 56 -24.87 9.30 -11.65
N ALA A 57 -24.99 9.35 -10.32
CA ALA A 57 -25.83 8.44 -9.55
C ALA A 57 -27.32 8.54 -9.92
N ARG A 58 -27.79 9.68 -10.43
CA ARG A 58 -29.16 9.86 -10.93
C ARG A 58 -29.41 9.24 -12.31
N LEU A 59 -28.34 8.93 -13.05
CA LEU A 59 -28.41 8.52 -14.44
C LEU A 59 -28.04 7.04 -14.63
N VAL A 60 -27.42 6.41 -13.63
CA VAL A 60 -27.13 4.97 -13.65
C VAL A 60 -28.38 4.14 -13.36
N ASP A 61 -28.39 2.91 -13.86
CA ASP A 61 -29.50 1.97 -13.61
C ASP A 61 -29.41 1.35 -12.21
N ASP A 62 -28.20 1.20 -11.68
CA ASP A 62 -27.90 0.62 -10.38
C ASP A 62 -26.71 1.35 -9.75
N VAL A 63 -26.95 2.04 -8.63
CA VAL A 63 -25.93 2.78 -7.87
C VAL A 63 -24.94 1.85 -7.15
N ASP A 64 -25.35 0.62 -6.86
CA ASP A 64 -24.54 -0.42 -6.22
C ASP A 64 -23.98 -1.42 -7.24
N ALA A 65 -23.96 -1.06 -8.52
CA ALA A 65 -23.35 -1.90 -9.53
C ALA A 65 -21.86 -2.13 -9.23
N GLU A 66 -21.41 -3.37 -9.32
CA GLU A 66 -20.04 -3.72 -9.01
C GLU A 66 -19.10 -3.56 -10.21
N GLN A 67 -17.86 -3.22 -9.89
CA GLN A 67 -16.70 -3.30 -10.77
C GLN A 67 -15.57 -3.94 -9.95
N ASP A 68 -15.02 -5.06 -10.42
CA ASP A 68 -13.95 -5.81 -9.73
C ASP A 68 -14.29 -6.15 -8.27
N GLY A 69 -15.54 -6.56 -8.02
CA GLY A 69 -16.07 -6.88 -6.69
C GLY A 69 -16.33 -5.64 -5.81
N ARG A 70 -16.30 -4.42 -6.38
CA ARG A 70 -16.43 -3.17 -5.64
C ARG A 70 -17.60 -2.30 -6.12
N THR A 71 -18.40 -1.77 -5.19
CA THR A 71 -19.37 -0.70 -5.46
C THR A 71 -18.66 0.66 -5.50
N ALA A 72 -19.31 1.67 -6.09
CA ALA A 72 -18.79 3.03 -6.03
C ALA A 72 -18.64 3.54 -4.59
N LEU A 73 -19.52 3.09 -3.67
CA LEU A 73 -19.48 3.48 -2.27
C LEU A 73 -18.25 2.91 -1.56
N TRP A 74 -17.88 1.67 -1.85
CA TRP A 74 -16.61 1.10 -1.37
C TRP A 74 -15.42 1.94 -1.82
N VAL A 75 -15.38 2.30 -3.10
CA VAL A 75 -14.29 3.10 -3.67
C VAL A 75 -14.19 4.46 -2.98
N ALA A 76 -15.32 5.14 -2.72
CA ALA A 76 -15.32 6.41 -1.98
C ALA A 76 -14.78 6.26 -0.54
N VAL A 77 -15.16 5.20 0.18
CA VAL A 77 -14.68 4.95 1.55
C VAL A 77 -13.19 4.62 1.54
N ASN A 78 -12.74 3.76 0.62
CA ASN A 78 -11.33 3.37 0.47
C ASN A 78 -10.44 4.58 0.14
N ALA A 79 -10.92 5.48 -0.75
CA ALA A 79 -10.23 6.69 -1.15
C ALA A 79 -10.38 7.86 -0.14
N ASN A 80 -10.97 7.62 1.04
CA ASN A 80 -11.20 8.64 2.06
C ASN A 80 -11.98 9.87 1.54
N ARG A 81 -13.08 9.63 0.82
CA ARG A 81 -13.95 10.65 0.21
C ARG A 81 -15.32 10.70 0.92
N PRO A 82 -15.42 11.24 2.14
CA PRO A 82 -16.66 11.19 2.93
C PRO A 82 -17.82 11.94 2.26
N ASP A 83 -17.57 13.03 1.54
CA ASP A 83 -18.64 13.76 0.83
C ASP A 83 -19.20 12.96 -0.36
N ASN A 84 -18.33 12.27 -1.09
CA ASN A 84 -18.75 11.38 -2.19
C ASN A 84 -19.53 10.19 -1.64
N ALA A 85 -19.08 9.60 -0.53
CA ALA A 85 -19.79 8.52 0.15
C ALA A 85 -21.20 8.95 0.62
N ARG A 86 -21.34 10.15 1.18
CA ARG A 86 -22.66 10.71 1.55
C ARG A 86 -23.55 10.91 0.33
N ALA A 87 -23.00 11.40 -0.78
CA ALA A 87 -23.76 11.57 -2.02
C ALA A 87 -24.28 10.23 -2.58
N LEU A 88 -23.47 9.17 -2.53
CA LEU A 88 -23.86 7.82 -2.95
C LEU A 88 -24.97 7.25 -2.06
N VAL A 89 -24.86 7.37 -0.74
CA VAL A 89 -25.93 6.95 0.19
C VAL A 89 -27.20 7.75 -0.05
N ALA A 90 -27.11 9.06 -0.27
CA ALA A 90 -28.26 9.90 -0.62
C ALA A 90 -28.92 9.49 -1.95
N ALA A 91 -28.16 8.88 -2.86
CA ALA A 91 -28.65 8.31 -4.11
C ALA A 91 -29.16 6.86 -3.97
N GLY A 92 -29.11 6.26 -2.77
CA GLY A 92 -29.67 4.95 -2.48
C GLY A 92 -28.67 3.80 -2.39
N ALA A 93 -27.36 4.06 -2.42
CA ALA A 93 -26.34 3.03 -2.22
C ALA A 93 -26.45 2.42 -0.81
N ASP A 94 -26.37 1.08 -0.71
CA ASP A 94 -26.40 0.36 0.56
C ASP A 94 -25.00 0.33 1.22
N PRO A 95 -24.77 1.07 2.33
CA PRO A 95 -23.49 1.11 3.00
C PRO A 95 -23.16 -0.21 3.74
N TRP A 96 -24.14 -1.08 3.97
CA TRP A 96 -23.97 -2.35 4.69
C TRP A 96 -23.90 -3.57 3.78
N ARG A 97 -24.00 -3.39 2.46
CA ARG A 97 -23.83 -4.47 1.49
C ARG A 97 -22.47 -5.15 1.70
N PRO A 98 -22.45 -6.46 2.04
CA PRO A 98 -21.20 -7.18 2.21
C PRO A 98 -20.54 -7.39 0.84
N MET A 99 -19.23 -7.22 0.83
CA MET A 99 -18.37 -7.29 -0.33
C MET A 99 -17.17 -8.18 0.03
N MET A 100 -15.99 -7.90 -0.52
CA MET A 100 -14.70 -8.56 -0.30
C MET A 100 -14.55 -9.18 1.11
N ALA A 101 -14.44 -10.50 1.19
CA ALA A 101 -14.30 -11.26 2.44
C ALA A 101 -15.25 -10.83 3.59
N GLY A 102 -16.46 -10.35 3.26
CA GLY A 102 -17.47 -9.94 4.24
C GLY A 102 -17.35 -8.50 4.74
N TRP A 103 -16.41 -7.70 4.22
CA TRP A 103 -16.36 -6.26 4.49
C TRP A 103 -17.45 -5.53 3.72
N SER A 104 -18.13 -4.57 4.35
CA SER A 104 -18.99 -3.60 3.67
C SER A 104 -18.31 -2.21 3.69
N PRO A 105 -18.75 -1.24 2.87
CA PRO A 105 -18.26 0.13 2.95
C PRO A 105 -18.40 0.72 4.36
N ALA A 106 -19.51 0.47 5.05
CA ALA A 106 -19.70 0.94 6.42
C ALA A 106 -18.75 0.27 7.41
N ARG A 107 -18.58 -1.05 7.33
CA ARG A 107 -17.66 -1.77 8.21
C ARG A 107 -16.22 -1.29 7.99
N LEU A 108 -15.82 -1.06 6.74
CA LEU A 108 -14.50 -0.52 6.39
C LEU A 108 -14.32 0.88 6.99
N SER A 109 -15.35 1.75 6.90
CA SER A 109 -15.32 3.11 7.46
C SER A 109 -15.01 3.14 8.96
N LEU A 110 -15.44 2.13 9.73
CA LEU A 110 -15.13 2.01 11.17
C LEU A 110 -13.63 1.95 11.46
N ALA A 111 -12.84 1.39 10.52
CA ALA A 111 -11.38 1.31 10.62
C ALA A 111 -10.69 2.61 10.17
N GLY A 112 -11.43 3.51 9.51
CA GLY A 112 -10.90 4.70 8.87
C GLY A 112 -10.87 5.95 9.75
N PRO A 113 -10.61 7.12 9.13
CA PRO A 113 -10.60 8.41 9.82
C PRO A 113 -12.01 8.94 10.14
N VAL A 114 -13.06 8.41 9.49
CA VAL A 114 -14.46 8.82 9.70
C VAL A 114 -15.31 7.60 10.11
N PRO A 115 -15.15 7.07 11.34
CA PRO A 115 -15.84 5.85 11.77
C PRO A 115 -17.36 6.00 11.82
N ASP A 116 -17.86 7.20 12.11
CA ASP A 116 -19.30 7.49 12.23
C ASP A 116 -19.93 7.99 10.92
N LEU A 117 -19.33 7.66 9.76
CA LEU A 117 -19.82 8.12 8.45
C LEU A 117 -21.23 7.60 8.13
N PHE A 118 -21.58 6.42 8.64
CA PHE A 118 -22.87 5.77 8.43
C PHE A 118 -23.53 5.40 9.76
N PRO A 119 -24.87 5.25 9.80
CA PRO A 119 -25.56 4.75 10.99
C PRO A 119 -25.02 3.37 11.41
N ALA A 120 -24.91 3.15 12.72
CA ALA A 120 -24.38 1.91 13.30
C ALA A 120 -25.13 0.66 12.80
N GLY A 121 -24.38 -0.41 12.52
CA GLY A 121 -24.91 -1.68 11.98
C GLY A 121 -24.04 -2.91 12.23
N ALA A 122 -22.72 -2.74 12.43
CA ALA A 122 -21.80 -3.76 12.92
C ALA A 122 -20.66 -3.09 13.71
N GLU A 123 -19.90 -3.89 14.45
CA GLU A 123 -18.70 -3.44 15.17
C GLU A 123 -17.46 -4.19 14.64
N LEU A 124 -16.29 -3.58 14.82
CA LEU A 124 -15.02 -4.26 14.58
C LEU A 124 -14.79 -5.30 15.68
N SER A 125 -14.25 -6.46 15.31
CA SER A 125 -13.81 -7.45 16.29
C SER A 125 -12.63 -6.91 17.11
N PRO A 126 -12.35 -7.45 18.32
CA PRO A 126 -11.21 -6.98 19.12
C PRO A 126 -9.86 -7.02 18.38
N PRO A 127 -9.53 -8.07 17.58
CA PRO A 127 -8.32 -8.06 16.74
C PRO A 127 -8.33 -6.96 15.68
N GLU A 128 -9.46 -6.71 15.01
CA GLU A 128 -9.59 -5.64 14.02
C GLU A 128 -9.40 -4.26 14.67
N ALA A 129 -10.01 -4.02 15.82
CA ALA A 129 -9.85 -2.77 16.56
C ALA A 129 -8.40 -2.57 17.05
N ALA A 130 -7.72 -3.64 17.46
CA ALA A 130 -6.30 -3.60 17.81
C ALA A 130 -5.43 -3.26 16.58
N ALA A 131 -5.72 -3.83 15.41
CA ALA A 131 -5.04 -3.51 14.16
C ALA A 131 -5.21 -2.04 13.76
N VAL A 132 -6.42 -1.47 13.93
CA VAL A 132 -6.67 -0.03 13.72
C VAL A 132 -5.85 0.84 14.67
N GLY A 133 -5.77 0.46 15.95
CA GLY A 133 -4.97 1.17 16.94
C GLY A 133 -3.48 1.14 16.61
N GLU A 134 -2.97 -0.02 16.23
CA GLU A 134 -1.57 -0.18 15.81
C GLU A 134 -1.27 0.58 14.52
N ALA A 135 -2.19 0.58 13.55
CA ALA A 135 -2.02 1.35 12.32
C ALA A 135 -1.87 2.84 12.59
N ARG A 136 -2.71 3.41 13.45
CA ARG A 136 -2.61 4.82 13.85
C ARG A 136 -1.27 5.13 14.53
N ARG A 137 -0.82 4.25 15.43
CA ARG A 137 0.48 4.39 16.10
C ARG A 137 1.63 4.37 15.11
N LEU A 138 1.64 3.39 14.20
CA LEU A 138 2.71 3.19 13.25
C LEU A 138 2.77 4.32 12.20
N ILE A 139 1.62 4.75 11.68
CA ILE A 139 1.53 5.88 10.75
C ILE A 139 2.05 7.16 11.40
N ASP A 140 1.70 7.43 12.67
CA ASP A 140 2.23 8.60 13.38
C ASP A 140 3.74 8.48 13.67
N ALA A 141 4.24 7.28 13.95
CA ALA A 141 5.68 7.04 14.17
C ALA A 141 6.54 7.26 12.91
N LEU A 142 5.95 7.07 11.72
CA LEU A 142 6.64 7.15 10.42
C LEU A 142 6.28 8.39 9.60
N ARG A 143 5.45 9.30 10.14
CA ARG A 143 4.87 10.46 9.43
C ARG A 143 5.85 11.40 8.72
N ASP A 144 7.09 11.48 9.20
CA ASP A 144 8.12 12.41 8.73
C ASP A 144 9.28 11.66 8.05
N LEU A 145 9.10 10.36 7.75
CA LEU A 145 10.09 9.56 7.05
C LEU A 145 10.16 10.01 5.58
N ASP A 146 11.35 10.41 5.14
CA ASP A 146 11.66 10.62 3.73
C ASP A 146 12.08 9.28 3.13
N ASP A 147 11.27 8.81 2.19
CA ASP A 147 11.30 7.46 1.67
C ASP A 147 11.84 7.43 0.22
N ASP A 148 12.31 8.55 -0.34
CA ASP A 148 12.82 8.57 -1.70
C ASP A 148 14.19 7.84 -1.81
N GLY A 149 14.27 6.83 -2.68
CA GLY A 149 15.53 6.16 -3.03
C GLY A 149 16.04 5.12 -2.04
N HIS A 150 15.35 4.88 -0.93
CA HIS A 150 15.75 3.87 0.04
C HIS A 150 15.19 2.47 -0.29
N SER A 151 15.90 1.43 0.16
CA SER A 151 15.37 0.08 0.25
C SER A 151 15.34 -0.43 1.69
N LEU A 152 14.43 -1.37 1.94
CA LEU A 152 14.28 -2.02 3.23
C LEU A 152 13.86 -3.48 3.08
N ALA A 153 14.06 -4.24 4.15
CA ALA A 153 13.47 -5.54 4.42
C ALA A 153 13.05 -5.64 5.88
N CYS A 154 11.74 -5.76 6.13
CA CYS A 154 11.18 -6.03 7.44
C CYS A 154 11.12 -7.55 7.65
N VAL A 155 11.71 -8.05 8.74
CA VAL A 155 11.83 -9.49 8.99
C VAL A 155 11.14 -9.84 10.30
N SER A 156 10.15 -10.73 10.22
CA SER A 156 9.37 -11.18 11.38
C SER A 156 10.21 -12.10 12.28
N GLY A 157 10.22 -11.85 13.59
CA GLY A 157 10.75 -12.74 14.63
C GLY A 157 12.26 -12.98 14.60
N VAL A 158 13.01 -12.24 13.78
CA VAL A 158 14.46 -12.37 13.61
C VAL A 158 15.13 -11.13 14.18
N ASP A 159 16.11 -11.31 15.06
CA ASP A 159 16.93 -10.20 15.56
C ASP A 159 18.07 -9.85 14.60
N ALA A 160 18.70 -8.70 14.82
CA ALA A 160 19.76 -8.17 13.98
C ALA A 160 20.98 -9.11 13.89
N ASN A 161 21.32 -9.85 14.95
CA ASN A 161 22.46 -10.77 14.92
C ASN A 161 22.18 -11.97 14.02
N GLU A 162 20.98 -12.53 14.14
CA GLU A 162 20.54 -13.64 13.30
C GLU A 162 20.38 -13.20 11.84
N ALA A 163 19.88 -11.99 11.58
CA ALA A 163 19.83 -11.42 10.24
C ALA A 163 21.23 -11.31 9.62
N VAL A 164 22.19 -10.74 10.34
CA VAL A 164 23.60 -10.65 9.89
C VAL A 164 24.21 -12.02 9.63
N ARG A 165 23.91 -13.01 10.49
CA ARG A 165 24.36 -14.39 10.30
C ARG A 165 23.77 -15.03 9.05
N ARG A 166 22.46 -14.86 8.79
CA ARG A 166 21.77 -15.38 7.59
C ARG A 166 22.33 -14.78 6.31
N LEU A 167 22.68 -13.49 6.35
CA LEU A 167 23.27 -12.77 5.22
C LEU A 167 24.76 -13.05 5.02
N ASP A 168 25.42 -13.77 5.94
CA ASP A 168 26.87 -13.98 5.94
C ASP A 168 27.64 -12.64 5.85
N ALA A 169 27.09 -11.61 6.50
CA ALA A 169 27.57 -10.24 6.39
C ALA A 169 28.63 -9.92 7.44
N SER A 170 29.59 -9.06 7.07
CA SER A 170 30.66 -8.61 7.96
C SER A 170 30.41 -7.19 8.47
N ALA A 171 30.73 -6.90 9.73
CA ALA A 171 30.57 -5.55 10.28
C ALA A 171 31.43 -4.51 9.55
N VAL A 172 30.90 -3.28 9.43
CA VAL A 172 31.59 -2.12 8.86
C VAL A 172 31.54 -0.97 9.87
N GLU A 173 32.63 -0.25 10.02
CA GLU A 173 32.71 0.97 10.84
C GLU A 173 32.93 2.19 9.94
N GLY A 174 32.55 3.37 10.44
CA GLY A 174 32.84 4.65 9.76
C GLY A 174 32.09 4.84 8.45
N VAL A 175 30.88 4.29 8.32
CA VAL A 175 30.00 4.57 7.18
C VAL A 175 29.54 6.02 7.28
N ASP A 176 29.99 6.84 6.35
CA ASP A 176 29.39 8.13 6.07
C ASP A 176 28.28 7.92 5.04
N VAL A 177 27.06 8.31 5.40
CA VAL A 177 25.89 8.13 4.52
C VAL A 177 26.06 9.01 3.29
N GLU A 178 26.51 10.26 3.43
CA GLU A 178 26.63 11.21 2.30
C GLU A 178 27.59 10.68 1.22
N ASP A 179 28.72 10.10 1.62
CA ASP A 179 29.67 9.47 0.69
C ASP A 179 29.06 8.29 -0.08
N MET A 180 28.12 7.55 0.53
CA MET A 180 27.48 6.39 -0.09
C MET A 180 26.47 6.80 -1.17
N TRP A 181 25.80 7.95 -1.00
CA TRP A 181 24.91 8.52 -2.01
C TRP A 181 25.65 8.93 -3.28
N ASP A 182 26.90 9.37 -3.15
CA ASP A 182 27.73 9.80 -4.28
C ASP A 182 28.51 8.65 -4.94
N SER A 183 28.41 7.43 -4.39
CA SER A 183 29.13 6.25 -4.88
C SER A 183 28.20 5.15 -5.43
N ASP A 184 28.38 4.84 -6.71
CA ASP A 184 27.78 3.67 -7.37
C ASP A 184 28.69 2.43 -7.31
N ASP A 185 29.71 2.41 -6.43
CA ASP A 185 30.59 1.27 -6.32
C ASP A 185 29.90 0.05 -5.67
N ASP A 186 30.46 -1.12 -5.94
CA ASP A 186 29.91 -2.41 -5.47
C ASP A 186 29.95 -2.53 -3.93
N ASP A 187 30.83 -1.81 -3.25
CA ASP A 187 30.92 -1.84 -1.79
C ASP A 187 29.82 -0.97 -1.14
N SER A 188 29.46 0.16 -1.75
CA SER A 188 28.32 1.02 -1.38
C SER A 188 27.01 0.26 -1.50
N ILE A 189 26.77 -0.39 -2.65
CA ILE A 189 25.56 -1.17 -2.92
C ILE A 189 25.42 -2.36 -1.94
N ARG A 190 26.54 -2.96 -1.53
CA ARG A 190 26.56 -4.10 -0.59
C ARG A 190 26.60 -3.69 0.89
N THR A 191 26.62 -2.40 1.21
CA THR A 191 26.60 -1.93 2.61
C THR A 191 25.17 -1.65 3.06
N LEU A 192 24.73 -2.34 4.11
CA LEU A 192 23.36 -2.29 4.66
C LEU A 192 23.39 -1.95 6.15
N GLY A 193 22.35 -1.28 6.62
CA GLY A 193 22.03 -1.11 8.03
C GLY A 193 21.16 -2.24 8.54
N VAL A 194 21.37 -2.69 9.78
CA VAL A 194 20.49 -3.65 10.46
C VAL A 194 20.14 -3.11 11.84
N THR A 195 18.84 -3.08 12.14
CA THR A 195 18.29 -2.48 13.37
C THR A 195 17.25 -3.40 13.98
N ASP A 196 17.38 -3.68 15.28
CA ASP A 196 16.38 -4.40 16.05
C ASP A 196 15.14 -3.52 16.27
N VAL A 197 13.96 -4.12 16.13
CA VAL A 197 12.67 -3.49 16.41
C VAL A 197 11.76 -4.49 17.14
N PRO A 198 10.77 -4.05 17.92
CA PRO A 198 9.79 -4.97 18.47
C PRO A 198 9.15 -5.81 17.35
N GLY A 199 9.13 -7.13 17.51
CA GLY A 199 8.62 -8.06 16.51
C GLY A 199 9.67 -8.62 15.54
N GLY A 200 10.89 -8.08 15.48
CA GLY A 200 11.95 -8.61 14.61
C GLY A 200 13.06 -7.59 14.31
N CYS A 201 13.44 -7.46 13.04
CA CYS A 201 14.45 -6.49 12.63
C CYS A 201 14.08 -5.80 11.31
N VAL A 202 14.71 -4.66 11.07
CA VAL A 202 14.70 -3.95 9.78
C VAL A 202 16.13 -3.98 9.23
N VAL A 203 16.26 -4.46 8.00
CA VAL A 203 17.45 -4.25 7.17
C VAL A 203 17.14 -3.07 6.26
N SER A 204 17.99 -2.05 6.22
CA SER A 204 17.75 -0.82 5.47
C SER A 204 18.97 -0.36 4.69
N GLN A 205 18.72 0.34 3.60
CA GLN A 205 19.73 1.05 2.83
C GLN A 205 19.14 2.36 2.31
N PRO A 206 19.56 3.52 2.86
CA PRO A 206 18.98 4.80 2.50
C PRO A 206 19.22 5.27 1.06
N TRP A 207 20.24 4.77 0.36
CA TRP A 207 20.72 5.34 -0.92
C TRP A 207 20.59 4.41 -2.14
N ALA A 208 20.19 3.15 -1.96
CA ALA A 208 20.15 2.16 -3.04
C ALA A 208 19.18 1.00 -2.73
N TYR A 209 19.23 -0.05 -3.55
CA TYR A 209 18.27 -1.17 -3.61
C TYR A 209 18.75 -2.47 -2.94
N GLY A 210 19.90 -2.47 -2.27
CA GLY A 210 20.56 -3.64 -1.70
C GLY A 210 19.69 -4.41 -0.71
N ALA A 211 18.92 -3.72 0.13
CA ALA A 211 18.06 -4.38 1.11
C ALA A 211 16.85 -5.08 0.46
N SER A 212 16.47 -4.70 -0.77
CA SER A 212 15.35 -5.31 -1.50
C SER A 212 15.77 -6.41 -2.49
N MET A 213 17.06 -6.74 -2.56
CA MET A 213 17.54 -7.77 -3.47
C MET A 213 16.91 -9.14 -3.14
N PRO A 214 16.49 -9.95 -4.15
CA PRO A 214 15.80 -11.23 -3.95
C PRO A 214 16.48 -12.15 -2.94
N LEU A 215 17.80 -12.32 -3.05
CA LEU A 215 18.54 -13.24 -2.19
C LEU A 215 18.59 -12.77 -0.73
N VAL A 216 18.53 -11.45 -0.48
CA VAL A 216 18.40 -10.90 0.88
C VAL A 216 17.11 -11.40 1.52
N GLY A 217 15.98 -11.24 0.82
CA GLY A 217 14.68 -11.73 1.29
C GLY A 217 14.62 -13.25 1.47
N LEU A 218 15.21 -14.02 0.55
CA LEU A 218 15.30 -15.49 0.63
C LEU A 218 16.04 -15.95 1.89
N LEU A 219 17.21 -15.37 2.17
CA LEU A 219 18.01 -15.76 3.33
C LEU A 219 17.38 -15.29 4.65
N LEU A 220 16.85 -14.07 4.69
CA LEU A 220 16.22 -13.51 5.89
C LEU A 220 14.91 -14.19 6.26
N SER A 221 14.14 -14.68 5.28
CA SER A 221 12.83 -15.30 5.52
C SER A 221 12.88 -16.76 5.98
N ALA A 222 14.04 -17.42 6.10
CA ALA A 222 14.09 -18.83 6.52
C ALA A 222 13.33 -19.08 7.84
N GLY A 223 12.29 -19.92 7.81
CA GLY A 223 11.40 -20.20 8.93
C GLY A 223 10.51 -19.02 9.38
N THR A 224 10.39 -17.96 8.58
CA THR A 224 9.62 -16.76 8.92
C THR A 224 9.16 -16.00 7.66
N VAL A 225 8.77 -14.73 7.82
CA VAL A 225 8.34 -13.82 6.77
C VAL A 225 9.36 -12.68 6.64
N CYS A 226 9.70 -12.34 5.40
CA CYS A 226 10.42 -11.13 5.03
C CYS A 226 9.58 -10.34 4.01
N TYR A 227 9.40 -9.05 4.25
CA TYR A 227 8.73 -8.16 3.32
C TYR A 227 9.67 -7.01 2.96
N ALA A 228 10.01 -6.91 1.69
CA ALA A 228 11.06 -6.01 1.21
C ALA A 228 10.53 -5.02 0.18
N MET A 229 11.11 -3.83 0.18
CA MET A 229 10.70 -2.71 -0.66
C MET A 229 11.92 -1.95 -1.15
N TYR A 230 11.84 -1.44 -2.38
CA TYR A 230 12.70 -0.37 -2.86
C TYR A 230 11.84 0.77 -3.41
N ALA A 231 11.99 1.95 -2.82
CA ALA A 231 11.32 3.16 -3.28
C ALA A 231 12.08 3.77 -4.45
N ASN A 232 11.80 3.29 -5.67
CA ASN A 232 12.53 3.71 -6.86
C ASN A 232 12.01 5.06 -7.39
N PRO A 233 12.82 6.13 -7.40
CA PRO A 233 12.38 7.45 -7.85
C PRO A 233 11.93 7.50 -9.32
N LYS A 234 12.31 6.50 -10.13
CA LYS A 234 11.98 6.44 -11.57
C LYS A 234 10.72 5.66 -11.89
N SER A 235 10.41 4.61 -11.12
CA SER A 235 9.33 3.66 -11.44
C SER A 235 8.31 3.47 -10.32
N GLY A 236 8.48 4.15 -9.19
CA GLY A 236 7.71 3.90 -7.98
C GLY A 236 8.21 2.69 -7.19
N ASN A 237 7.53 2.41 -6.10
CA ASN A 237 7.96 1.43 -5.12
C ASN A 237 7.82 0.00 -5.63
N GLN A 238 8.90 -0.78 -5.53
CA GLN A 238 8.96 -2.19 -5.92
C GLN A 238 8.99 -3.06 -4.67
N ILE A 239 8.02 -3.97 -4.54
CA ILE A 239 7.88 -4.76 -3.32
C ILE A 239 7.92 -6.25 -3.61
N SER A 240 8.51 -7.00 -2.70
CA SER A 240 8.51 -8.45 -2.69
C SER A 240 8.14 -9.01 -1.32
N SER A 241 7.42 -10.13 -1.36
CA SER A 241 7.11 -10.93 -0.17
C SER A 241 7.82 -12.27 -0.28
N THR A 242 8.46 -12.68 0.81
CA THR A 242 9.18 -13.94 0.88
C THR A 242 8.83 -14.65 2.18
N VAL A 243 8.38 -15.89 2.07
CA VAL A 243 7.97 -16.72 3.20
C VAL A 243 8.79 -18.01 3.17
N ASP A 244 9.48 -18.29 4.26
CA ASP A 244 10.29 -19.51 4.43
C ASP A 244 11.26 -19.78 3.26
N GLY A 245 11.97 -18.75 2.83
CA GLY A 245 12.91 -18.87 1.71
C GLY A 245 12.26 -19.06 0.34
N VAL A 246 10.98 -18.73 0.19
CA VAL A 246 10.25 -18.77 -1.09
C VAL A 246 9.63 -17.42 -1.38
N ILE A 247 9.92 -16.85 -2.56
CA ILE A 247 9.28 -15.61 -3.00
C ILE A 247 7.82 -15.92 -3.33
N THR A 248 6.90 -15.34 -2.57
CA THR A 248 5.45 -15.54 -2.70
C THR A 248 4.77 -14.42 -3.48
N GLY A 249 5.45 -13.29 -3.68
CA GLY A 249 4.92 -12.15 -4.43
C GLY A 249 6.05 -11.21 -4.85
N TRP A 250 5.89 -10.62 -6.04
CA TRP A 250 6.88 -9.78 -6.70
C TRP A 250 6.18 -8.64 -7.41
N ASP A 251 6.80 -7.46 -7.39
CA ASP A 251 6.24 -6.23 -7.96
C ASP A 251 4.85 -5.91 -7.38
N LEU A 252 4.72 -6.13 -6.07
CA LEU A 252 3.49 -5.84 -5.35
C LEU A 252 3.33 -4.32 -5.22
N ASN A 253 2.09 -3.84 -5.32
CA ASN A 253 1.80 -2.44 -5.05
C ASN A 253 1.88 -2.21 -3.52
N PRO A 254 2.65 -1.24 -3.01
CA PRO A 254 2.58 -0.89 -1.60
C PRO A 254 1.17 -0.55 -1.15
N GLY A 255 1.00 -0.54 0.16
CA GLY A 255 -0.16 0.00 0.85
C GLY A 255 -0.90 1.08 0.05
N GLY A 256 -2.23 0.96 0.01
CA GLY A 256 -3.09 1.80 -0.84
C GLY A 256 -3.39 1.25 -2.24
N GLY A 257 -2.80 0.11 -2.60
CA GLY A 257 -3.16 -0.64 -3.79
C GLY A 257 -4.57 -1.26 -3.75
N TRP A 258 -5.05 -1.67 -4.93
CA TRP A 258 -6.31 -2.38 -5.09
C TRP A 258 -6.14 -3.84 -4.65
N CYS A 259 -6.72 -4.21 -3.50
CA CYS A 259 -6.68 -5.58 -2.99
C CYS A 259 -7.58 -6.52 -3.83
N ALA A 260 -7.14 -7.72 -4.19
CA ALA A 260 -7.92 -8.62 -5.07
C ALA A 260 -9.32 -8.92 -4.50
N ALA A 261 -10.33 -9.10 -5.37
CA ALA A 261 -11.72 -9.29 -4.93
C ALA A 261 -11.92 -10.52 -4.01
N ASP A 262 -11.04 -11.51 -4.12
CA ASP A 262 -10.98 -12.75 -3.34
C ASP A 262 -9.96 -12.72 -2.19
N ALA A 263 -9.34 -11.57 -1.92
CA ALA A 263 -8.37 -11.43 -0.84
C ALA A 263 -8.98 -11.68 0.54
N PRO A 264 -8.20 -12.22 1.49
CA PRO A 264 -8.68 -12.52 2.83
C PRO A 264 -8.98 -11.24 3.63
N ALA A 265 -9.82 -11.37 4.65
CA ALA A 265 -10.35 -10.22 5.40
C ALA A 265 -9.27 -9.38 6.09
N ASP A 266 -8.19 -10.00 6.56
CA ASP A 266 -7.06 -9.30 7.19
C ASP A 266 -6.24 -8.50 6.17
N GLU A 267 -6.10 -9.00 4.94
CA GLU A 267 -5.42 -8.29 3.86
C GLU A 267 -6.22 -7.09 3.38
N VAL A 268 -7.55 -7.22 3.28
CA VAL A 268 -8.44 -6.10 2.96
C VAL A 268 -8.29 -4.99 4.00
N LEU A 269 -8.31 -5.34 5.29
CA LEU A 269 -8.14 -4.37 6.36
C LEU A 269 -6.73 -3.74 6.36
N ARG A 270 -5.68 -4.54 6.22
CA ARG A 270 -4.29 -4.05 6.19
C ARG A 270 -4.07 -3.09 5.02
N THR A 271 -4.54 -3.43 3.83
CA THR A 271 -4.44 -2.57 2.64
C THR A 271 -5.19 -1.25 2.82
N TYR A 272 -6.34 -1.28 3.48
CA TYR A 272 -7.09 -0.06 3.79
C TYR A 272 -6.36 0.82 4.80
N LEU A 273 -5.86 0.22 5.89
CA LEU A 273 -5.22 0.94 6.99
C LEU A 273 -3.89 1.60 6.59
N TYR A 274 -3.09 0.92 5.78
CA TYR A 274 -1.75 1.38 5.42
C TYR A 274 -1.73 1.80 3.95
N GLN A 275 -1.77 3.10 3.71
CA GLN A 275 -1.52 3.73 2.40
C GLN A 275 -0.05 4.12 2.21
N ASP A 276 0.72 4.06 3.30
CA ASP A 276 2.16 4.27 3.32
C ASP A 276 2.88 2.93 3.11
N ALA A 277 3.86 2.93 2.22
CA ALA A 277 4.55 1.73 1.78
C ALA A 277 5.41 1.09 2.90
N VAL A 278 6.14 1.91 3.65
CA VAL A 278 6.99 1.47 4.76
C VAL A 278 6.14 0.92 5.90
N ALA A 279 5.06 1.61 6.26
CA ALA A 279 4.12 1.16 7.28
C ALA A 279 3.44 -0.15 6.88
N TYR A 280 3.09 -0.33 5.60
CA TYR A 280 2.55 -1.58 5.08
C TYR A 280 3.57 -2.73 5.24
N CYS A 281 4.85 -2.50 4.89
CA CYS A 281 5.91 -3.49 5.05
C CYS A 281 6.05 -3.93 6.51
N CYS A 282 6.03 -2.96 7.43
CA CYS A 282 6.10 -3.23 8.86
C CYS A 282 4.93 -4.07 9.34
N ALA A 283 3.71 -3.70 8.96
CA ALA A 283 2.49 -4.41 9.34
C ALA A 283 2.42 -5.84 8.78
N TYR A 284 2.90 -6.05 7.55
CA TYR A 284 2.95 -7.38 6.95
C TYR A 284 3.91 -8.33 7.69
N ALA A 285 5.07 -7.82 8.11
CA ALA A 285 6.08 -8.57 8.85
C ALA A 285 5.88 -8.55 10.39
N ASP A 286 4.78 -7.97 10.89
CA ASP A 286 4.50 -7.75 12.32
C ASP A 286 5.67 -7.11 13.10
N VAL A 287 6.42 -6.23 12.45
CA VAL A 287 7.45 -5.41 13.11
C VAL A 287 6.88 -4.06 13.50
N ARG A 288 7.28 -3.56 14.68
CA ARG A 288 6.64 -2.41 15.33
C ARG A 288 7.68 -1.37 15.76
N PRO A 289 8.34 -0.69 14.79
CA PRO A 289 9.29 0.38 15.10
C PRO A 289 8.61 1.48 15.92
N ALA A 290 9.38 2.10 16.81
CA ALA A 290 8.90 3.21 17.65
C ALA A 290 8.94 4.56 16.93
N ASP A 291 9.82 4.69 15.93
CA ASP A 291 10.08 5.88 15.13
C ASP A 291 10.71 5.50 13.78
N ALA A 292 11.08 6.49 12.97
CA ALA A 292 11.70 6.32 11.66
C ALA A 292 13.19 5.90 11.67
N ARG A 293 13.85 5.85 12.84
CA ARG A 293 15.30 5.57 12.94
C ARG A 293 15.75 4.30 12.20
N PRO A 294 15.03 3.16 12.27
CA PRO A 294 15.47 1.92 11.62
C PRO A 294 15.62 2.01 10.10
N PHE A 295 15.00 3.00 9.45
CA PHE A 295 14.93 3.13 8.01
C PHE A 295 15.92 4.16 7.46
N THR A 296 15.96 5.35 8.05
CA THR A 296 16.75 6.50 7.56
C THR A 296 17.76 7.02 8.58
N GLY A 297 17.65 6.61 9.84
CA GLY A 297 18.58 6.97 10.90
C GLY A 297 19.79 6.03 11.00
N PRO A 298 20.67 6.25 11.99
CA PRO A 298 21.80 5.35 12.23
C PRO A 298 21.29 3.97 12.67
N PRO A 299 21.66 2.89 11.96
CA PRO A 299 21.28 1.54 12.34
C PRO A 299 22.04 1.09 13.58
N ASP A 300 21.59 -0.01 14.19
CA ASP A 300 22.35 -0.60 15.30
C ASP A 300 23.72 -1.11 14.83
N ARG A 301 23.79 -1.60 13.58
CA ARG A 301 25.02 -2.06 12.95
C ARG A 301 25.01 -1.77 11.45
N TRP A 302 26.16 -1.32 10.94
CA TRP A 302 26.45 -1.37 9.52
C TRP A 302 27.13 -2.69 9.17
N VAL A 303 26.71 -3.31 8.08
CA VAL A 303 27.27 -4.57 7.59
C VAL A 303 27.50 -4.53 6.09
N ARG A 304 28.47 -5.31 5.62
CA ARG A 304 28.77 -5.51 4.20
C ARG A 304 28.44 -6.93 3.80
N LEU A 305 27.61 -7.04 2.78
CA LEU A 305 27.31 -8.29 2.11
C LEU A 305 28.55 -8.79 1.36
N PRO A 306 28.85 -10.10 1.37
CA PRO A 306 29.92 -10.69 0.57
C PRO A 306 29.61 -10.56 -0.93
N ALA A 307 30.66 -10.59 -1.76
CA ALA A 307 30.52 -10.58 -3.21
C ALA A 307 29.86 -11.88 -3.70
N ARG A 308 28.62 -11.80 -4.19
CA ARG A 308 27.85 -12.88 -4.83
C ARG A 308 26.70 -12.29 -5.65
N ASP A 309 26.02 -13.13 -6.43
CA ASP A 309 24.82 -12.72 -7.15
C ASP A 309 23.63 -12.60 -6.19
N TRP A 310 23.39 -11.38 -5.70
CA TRP A 310 22.27 -11.06 -4.81
C TRP A 310 20.93 -10.95 -5.55
N TRP A 311 20.93 -10.96 -6.89
CA TRP A 311 19.71 -10.99 -7.71
C TRP A 311 19.20 -12.40 -7.98
N SER A 312 19.89 -13.44 -7.48
CA SER A 312 19.42 -14.82 -7.56
C SER A 312 18.06 -14.98 -6.87
N VAL A 313 17.09 -15.54 -7.59
CA VAL A 313 15.76 -15.92 -7.08
C VAL A 313 15.70 -17.32 -6.48
N THR A 314 16.86 -17.99 -6.37
CA THR A 314 17.00 -19.31 -5.74
C THR A 314 18.03 -19.24 -4.63
N ALA A 315 17.67 -19.75 -3.45
CA ALA A 315 18.63 -19.89 -2.36
C ALA A 315 19.69 -20.96 -2.71
N PRO A 316 20.97 -20.74 -2.37
CA PRO A 316 22.06 -21.68 -2.60
C PRO A 316 21.96 -22.96 -1.75
#